data_AF-A0A530YIN2-F1
#
_entry.id   AF-A0A530YIN2-F1
#
_cell.length_a   1.000
_cell.length_b   1.000
_cell.length_c   1.000
_cell.angle_alpha   90.00
_cell.angle_beta   90.00
_cell.angle_gamma   90.00
#
_symmetry.space_group_name_H-M   'P 1'
#
loop_
_entity.id
_entity.type
_entity.pdbx_description
1 polymer ?
#
loop_
_entity_poly.entity_id
_entity_poly.type
_entity_poly.pdbx_seq_one_letter_code
_entity_poly.pdbx_strand_id
1 'polypeptide(L)' 'PLQKPFQPTVHDLHNNGRLFPPNHLHESWMDYLYWDVELEP' A
#
# COMPACT_ATOMS: atom_id res chain seq x y z
N PRO A 1 7.95 10.39 -7.42
CA PRO A 1 7.14 11.43 -8.10
C PRO A 1 5.87 11.74 -7.30
N LEU A 2 5.50 13.02 -7.17
CA LEU A 2 4.26 13.41 -6.51
C LEU A 2 3.07 13.10 -7.43
N GLN A 3 2.33 12.05 -7.12
CA GLN A 3 1.10 11.67 -7.81
C GLN A 3 -0.10 12.21 -7.04
N LYS A 4 -1.03 12.88 -7.72
CA LYS A 4 -2.28 13.35 -7.10
C LYS A 4 -3.14 12.14 -6.69
N PRO A 5 -3.87 12.19 -5.56
CA PRO A 5 -4.80 11.14 -5.18
C PRO A 5 -5.82 10.87 -6.30
N PHE A 6 -6.07 9.61 -6.60
CA PHE A 6 -7.03 9.17 -7.60
C PHE A 6 -7.57 7.78 -7.24
N GLN A 7 -8.74 7.46 -7.77
CA GLN A 7 -9.28 6.10 -7.66
C GLN A 7 -8.57 5.19 -8.67
N PRO A 8 -7.85 4.14 -8.23
CA PRO A 8 -7.12 3.26 -9.13
C PRO A 8 -8.09 2.39 -9.93
N THR A 9 -7.70 2.07 -11.16
CA THR A 9 -8.37 1.03 -11.95
C THR A 9 -7.85 -0.36 -11.58
N VAL A 10 -8.57 -1.41 -11.98
CA VAL A 10 -8.11 -2.80 -11.82
C VAL A 10 -6.74 -3.02 -12.48
N HIS A 11 -6.48 -2.37 -13.62
CA HIS A 11 -5.20 -2.46 -14.30
C HIS A 11 -4.07 -1.83 -13.48
N ASP A 12 -4.32 -0.69 -12.83
CA ASP A 12 -3.34 -0.02 -11.97
C ASP A 12 -2.98 -0.88 -10.75
N LEU A 13 -3.98 -1.53 -10.15
CA LEU A 13 -3.77 -2.47 -9.03
C LEU A 13 -2.87 -3.64 -9.46
N HIS A 14 -3.12 -4.23 -10.63
CA HIS A 14 -2.28 -5.32 -11.14
C HIS A 14 -0.86 -4.86 -11.44
N ASN A 15 -0.66 -3.64 -11.96
CA ASN A 15 0.67 -3.11 -12.23
C ASN A 15 1.46 -2.86 -10.93
N ASN A 16 0.81 -2.35 -9.88
CA ASN A 16 1.44 -2.19 -8.56
C ASN A 16 1.78 -3.55 -7.92
N GLY A 17 0.93 -4.57 -8.10
CA GLY A 17 1.16 -5.92 -7.59
C GLY A 17 2.40 -6.62 -8.17
N ARG A 18 2.86 -6.22 -9.37
CA ARG A 18 4.06 -6.81 -10.03
C ARG A 18 5.37 -6.49 -9.32
N LEU A 19 5.39 -5.45 -8.48
CA LEU A 19 6.57 -5.08 -7.69
C LEU A 19 6.78 -6.01 -6.49
N PHE A 20 5.79 -6.80 -6.13
CA PHE A 20 5.86 -7.74 -5.04
C PHE A 20 6.18 -9.15 -5.57
N PRO A 21 7.14 -9.87 -4.96
CA PRO A 21 7.42 -11.24 -5.35
C PRO A 21 6.19 -12.14 -5.11
N PRO A 22 6.03 -13.24 -5.86
CA PRO A 22 4.98 -14.21 -5.59
C PRO A 22 5.07 -14.70 -4.13
N ASN A 23 3.93 -14.75 -3.45
CA ASN A 23 3.81 -14.99 -2.00
C ASN A 23 4.38 -13.88 -1.10
N HIS A 24 4.40 -12.62 -1.53
CA HIS A 24 4.52 -11.49 -0.61
C HIS A 24 3.22 -11.36 0.21
N LEU A 25 3.00 -12.34 1.08
CA LEU A 25 1.96 -12.34 2.09
C LEU A 25 2.54 -11.62 3.30
N HIS A 26 1.82 -10.64 3.80
CA HIS A 26 2.14 -10.00 5.06
C HIS A 26 1.94 -11.03 6.17
N GLU A 27 2.97 -11.25 6.99
CA GLU A 27 2.91 -12.30 8.01
C GLU A 27 1.97 -11.93 9.16
N SER A 28 1.62 -10.65 9.29
CA SER A 28 0.67 -10.21 10.30
C SER A 28 -0.16 -9.00 9.86
N TRP A 29 -1.36 -8.87 10.42
CA TRP A 29 -2.18 -7.66 10.28
C TRP A 29 -1.56 -6.44 11.00
N MET A 30 -0.52 -6.65 11.82
CA MET A 30 0.20 -5.60 12.53
C MET A 30 1.03 -4.72 11.59
N ASP A 31 1.43 -5.24 10.43
CA ASP A 31 2.25 -4.53 9.45
C ASP A 31 1.51 -3.33 8.80
N TYR A 32 0.19 -3.30 8.94
CA TYR A 32 -0.69 -2.30 8.33
C TYR A 32 -1.17 -1.20 9.28
N LEU A 33 -0.85 -1.27 10.59
CA LEU A 33 -1.38 -0.34 11.57
C LEU A 33 -0.43 0.84 11.80
N TYR A 34 -0.45 1.82 10.88
CA TYR A 34 0.13 3.15 11.10
C TYR A 34 -0.87 4.27 10.79
N TRP A 35 -2.12 4.09 11.21
CA TRP A 35 -3.12 5.17 11.15
C TRP A 35 -3.37 5.83 12.52
N ASP A 36 -2.87 5.24 13.61
CA ASP A 36 -2.95 5.75 14.99
C ASP A 36 -1.61 6.31 15.51
N VAL A 37 -0.67 6.68 14.63
CA VAL A 37 0.51 7.44 15.09
C VAL A 37 0.10 8.91 15.23
N GLU A 38 0.13 9.41 16.46
CA GLU A 38 -0.05 10.85 16.72
C GLU A 38 0.99 11.62 15.90
N LEU A 39 0.53 12.54 15.06
CA LEU A 39 1.41 13.49 14.40
C LEU A 39 1.90 14.47 15.46
N GLU A 40 3.19 14.44 15.79
CA GLU A 40 3.80 15.47 16.64
C GLU A 40 3.62 16.86 15.97
N PRO A 41 3.38 17.92 16.76
CA PRO A 41 2.96 19.24 16.27
C PRO A 41 4.00 19.99 15.43
#